data_AF-A0A953NVH6-F1
#
_entry.id   AF-A0A953NVH6-F1
#
_cell.length_a   1.000
_cell.length_b   1.000
_cell.length_c   1.000
_cell.angle_alpha   90.00
_cell.angle_beta   90.00
_cell.angle_gamma   90.00
#
_symmetry.space_group_name_H-M   'P 1'
#
loop_
_entity.id
_entity.type
_entity.pdbx_description
1 polymer ?
#
loop_
_entity_poly.entity_id
_entity_poly.type
_entity_poly.pdbx_seq_one_letter_code
_entity_poly.pdbx_strand_id
1 'polypeptide(L)'
;MPLERTTRAFAFRSDLSLAQMKQLLDARRQRAWVFGDSEWHGDYLGGSISPEAIARIYATKSAGRFHVSLRFVAEAGDPNGRAGFLQAESILLQQILPAIEGRDIEPAEPLA
;
A
#
# COMPACT_ATOMS: atom_id res chain seq x y z
N MET A 1 -11.14 -16.20 -18.19
CA MET A 1 -9.88 -16.71 -17.60
C MET A 1 -9.98 -16.58 -16.08
N PRO A 2 -9.41 -17.50 -15.29
CA PRO A 2 -9.36 -17.33 -13.84
C PRO A 2 -8.45 -16.15 -13.48
N LEU A 3 -8.80 -15.41 -12.43
CA LEU A 3 -7.96 -14.31 -11.90
C LEU A 3 -7.09 -14.85 -10.76
N GLU A 4 -5.80 -14.54 -10.79
CA GLU A 4 -4.89 -14.72 -9.68
C GLU A 4 -4.96 -13.49 -8.77
N ARG A 5 -5.16 -13.73 -7.47
CA ARG A 5 -5.21 -12.69 -6.45
C ARG A 5 -4.11 -12.93 -5.44
N THR A 6 -3.15 -12.01 -5.40
CA THR A 6 -2.08 -12.04 -4.41
C THR A 6 -2.22 -10.84 -3.49
N THR A 7 -2.09 -11.04 -2.19
CA THR A 7 -2.03 -9.94 -1.22
C THR A 7 -0.79 -10.10 -0.36
N ARG A 8 -0.01 -9.03 -0.22
CA ARG A 8 1.05 -8.91 0.77
C ARG A 8 0.75 -7.75 1.70
N ALA A 9 1.29 -7.83 2.89
CA ALA A 9 1.04 -6.88 3.94
C ALA A 9 2.31 -6.58 4.71
N PHE A 10 2.39 -5.36 5.22
CA PHE A 10 3.50 -4.90 6.03
C PHE A 10 2.99 -4.07 7.20
N ALA A 11 3.58 -4.27 8.36
CA ALA A 11 3.46 -3.36 9.49
C ALA A 11 4.60 -2.35 9.45
N PHE A 12 4.34 -1.12 9.88
CA PHE A 12 5.36 -0.09 10.01
C PHE A 12 5.00 0.90 11.11
N ARG A 13 5.96 1.70 11.52
CA ARG A 13 5.80 2.81 12.47
C ARG A 13 5.97 4.15 11.78
N SER A 14 5.23 5.15 12.23
CA SER A 14 5.42 6.54 11.81
C SER A 14 4.89 7.47 12.90
N ASP A 15 5.50 8.64 13.02
CA ASP A 15 5.02 9.69 13.94
C ASP A 15 3.93 10.55 13.27
N LEU A 16 3.68 10.32 11.98
CA LEU A 16 2.66 11.01 11.21
C LEU A 16 1.29 10.37 11.40
N SER A 17 0.25 11.19 11.37
CA SER A 17 -1.12 10.73 11.15
C SER A 17 -1.37 10.37 9.68
N LEU A 18 -2.40 9.56 9.39
CA LEU A 18 -2.80 9.25 7.99
C LEU A 18 -3.00 10.54 7.17
N ALA A 19 -3.62 11.58 7.75
CA ALA A 19 -3.81 12.85 7.06
C ALA A 19 -2.48 13.52 6.65
N GLN A 20 -1.47 13.49 7.51
CA GLN A 20 -0.14 14.04 7.19
C GLN A 20 0.60 13.17 6.16
N MET A 21 0.48 11.84 6.26
CA MET A 21 1.02 10.92 5.26
C MET A 21 0.43 11.21 3.88
N LYS A 22 -0.89 11.35 3.79
CA LYS A 22 -1.58 11.73 2.56
C LYS A 22 -1.06 13.05 1.99
N GLN A 23 -0.91 14.08 2.83
CA GLN A 23 -0.36 15.38 2.39
C GLN A 23 1.05 15.24 1.79
N LEU A 24 1.92 14.43 2.40
CA LEU A 24 3.26 14.19 1.87
C LEU A 24 3.24 13.43 0.54
N LEU A 25 2.30 12.51 0.37
CA LEU A 25 2.15 11.74 -0.86
C LEU A 25 1.56 12.60 -1.99
N ASP A 26 0.54 13.40 -1.68
CA ASP A 26 -0.04 14.38 -2.61
C ASP A 26 1.00 15.41 -3.07
N ALA A 27 1.83 15.92 -2.15
CA ALA A 27 2.89 16.89 -2.44
C ALA A 27 3.95 16.34 -3.40
N ARG A 28 4.24 15.03 -3.35
CA ARG A 28 5.19 14.39 -4.27
C ARG A 28 4.67 14.23 -5.69
N ARG A 29 3.41 14.59 -5.97
CA ARG A 29 2.71 14.34 -7.25
C ARG A 29 2.81 12.88 -7.71
N GLN A 30 3.11 11.96 -6.80
CA GLN A 30 3.01 10.53 -7.03
C GLN A 30 1.52 10.19 -6.92
N ARG A 31 0.81 10.36 -8.05
CA ARG A 31 -0.58 9.96 -8.39
C ARG A 31 -1.56 9.77 -7.21
N ALA A 32 -2.71 10.44 -7.31
CA ALA A 32 -3.75 10.62 -6.29
C ALA A 32 -3.94 9.45 -5.30
N TRP A 33 -3.64 9.72 -4.03
CA TRP A 33 -4.11 8.93 -2.91
C TRP A 33 -5.52 9.37 -2.56
N VAL A 34 -6.42 8.42 -2.48
CA VAL A 34 -7.82 8.67 -2.12
C VAL A 34 -8.01 8.30 -0.66
N PHE A 35 -8.72 9.14 0.09
CA PHE A 35 -9.15 8.80 1.44
C PHE A 35 -10.50 8.06 1.35
N GLY A 36 -10.66 6.97 2.09
CA GLY A 36 -11.94 6.31 2.23
C GLY A 36 -12.51 6.57 3.62
N ASP A 37 -13.81 6.84 3.72
CA ASP A 37 -14.51 7.22 4.96
C ASP A 37 -14.70 6.08 5.97
N SER A 38 -13.88 5.03 5.94
CA SER A 38 -13.97 3.98 6.94
C SER A 38 -13.27 4.42 8.23
N GLU A 39 -13.97 4.31 9.37
CA GLU A 39 -13.46 4.59 10.72
C GLU A 39 -12.18 3.81 11.08
N TRP A 40 -11.83 2.80 10.28
CA TRP A 40 -10.72 1.89 10.53
C TRP A 40 -9.59 1.96 9.49
N HIS A 41 -9.82 2.53 8.30
CA HIS A 41 -8.97 2.30 7.11
C HIS A 41 -8.90 3.54 6.21
N GLY A 42 -7.70 3.96 5.78
CA GLY A 42 -7.57 5.16 4.94
C GLY A 42 -6.23 5.31 4.23
N ASP A 43 -6.30 5.85 3.01
CA ASP A 43 -5.27 6.01 1.97
C ASP A 43 -5.12 4.80 1.03
N TYR A 44 -5.55 5.00 -0.22
CA TYR A 44 -5.59 3.99 -1.28
C TYR A 44 -4.71 4.41 -2.45
N LEU A 45 -3.93 3.48 -2.98
CA LEU A 45 -3.10 3.66 -4.16
C LEU A 45 -3.35 2.55 -5.18
N GLY A 46 -4.37 2.73 -6.03
CA GLY A 46 -4.70 1.80 -7.13
C GLY A 46 -4.29 2.36 -8.50
N GLY A 47 -3.79 1.51 -9.39
CA GLY A 47 -3.40 1.91 -10.77
C GLY A 47 -2.15 2.81 -10.86
N SER A 48 -1.66 3.31 -9.72
CA SER A 48 -0.48 4.16 -9.62
C SER A 48 0.81 3.37 -9.43
N ILE A 49 0.74 2.21 -8.79
CA ILE A 49 1.90 1.32 -8.60
C ILE A 49 2.05 0.36 -9.80
N SER A 50 0.95 -0.28 -10.21
CA SER A 50 0.73 -0.89 -11.52
C SER A 50 -0.78 -0.89 -11.80
N PRO A 51 -1.23 -1.06 -13.06
CA PRO A 51 -2.66 -1.13 -13.38
C PRO A 51 -3.44 -2.21 -12.59
N GLU A 52 -2.74 -3.24 -12.14
CA GLU A 52 -3.27 -4.44 -11.48
C GLU A 52 -3.09 -4.43 -9.95
N ALA A 53 -2.35 -3.45 -9.41
CA ALA A 53 -1.99 -3.34 -8.00
C ALA A 53 -2.75 -2.22 -7.27
N ILE A 54 -3.16 -2.50 -6.03
CA ILE A 54 -3.80 -1.56 -5.11
C ILE A 54 -3.12 -1.68 -3.73
N ALA A 55 -2.47 -0.62 -3.25
CA ALA A 55 -2.03 -0.52 -1.86
C ALA A 55 -3.05 0.23 -0.99
N ARG A 56 -3.14 -0.13 0.29
CA ARG A 56 -4.01 0.53 1.28
C ARG A 56 -3.30 0.65 2.61
N ILE A 57 -3.30 1.83 3.21
CA ILE A 57 -2.72 2.06 4.54
C ILE A 57 -3.84 2.03 5.59
N TYR A 58 -3.52 1.59 6.79
CA TYR A 58 -4.43 1.39 7.90
C TYR A 58 -3.78 1.88 9.17
N ALA A 59 -4.50 2.71 9.94
CA ALA A 59 -4.13 2.95 11.32
C ALA A 59 -4.43 1.69 12.14
N THR A 60 -3.54 1.33 13.07
CA THR A 60 -3.81 0.26 14.02
C THR A 60 -4.29 0.83 15.36
N LYS A 61 -4.77 -0.03 16.26
CA LYS A 61 -5.12 0.38 17.64
C LYS A 61 -3.92 0.92 18.44
N SER A 62 -2.70 0.65 17.99
CA SER A 62 -1.48 1.13 18.64
C SER A 62 -1.05 2.46 18.03
N ALA A 63 -0.90 3.48 18.87
CA ALA A 63 -0.44 4.80 18.46
C ALA A 63 0.90 4.71 17.69
N GLY A 64 0.96 5.38 16.53
CA GLY A 64 2.14 5.41 15.68
C GLY A 64 2.47 4.07 15.00
N ARG A 65 1.57 3.08 15.02
CA ARG A 65 1.70 1.84 14.24
C ARG A 65 0.64 1.77 13.15
N PHE A 66 1.10 1.40 11.97
CA PHE A 66 0.31 1.34 10.76
C PHE A 66 0.51 0.00 10.09
N HIS A 67 -0.46 -0.33 9.25
CA HIS A 67 -0.43 -1.50 8.40
C HIS A 67 -0.65 -1.07 6.96
N VAL A 68 0.02 -1.70 6.00
CA VAL A 68 -0.23 -1.49 4.58
C VAL A 68 -0.48 -2.82 3.90
N SER A 69 -1.57 -2.94 3.15
CA SER A 69 -1.87 -4.11 2.32
C SER A 69 -1.68 -3.75 0.85
N LEU A 70 -0.82 -4.49 0.15
CA LEU A 70 -0.69 -4.47 -1.31
C LEU A 70 -1.44 -5.66 -1.90
N ARG A 71 -2.56 -5.37 -2.54
CA ARG A 71 -3.36 -6.34 -3.29
C ARG A 71 -3.05 -6.25 -4.77
N PHE A 72 -2.95 -7.40 -5.42
CA PHE A 72 -2.71 -7.52 -6.84
C PHE A 72 -3.69 -8.50 -7.47
N VAL A 73 -4.21 -8.13 -8.65
CA VAL A 73 -5.18 -8.94 -9.39
C VAL A 73 -4.75 -9.00 -10.86
N ALA A 74 -4.35 -10.18 -11.33
CA ALA A 74 -4.03 -10.40 -12.74
C ALA A 74 -4.74 -11.65 -13.28
N GLU A 75 -4.67 -11.83 -14.59
CA GLU A 75 -5.08 -13.09 -15.22
C GLU A 75 -4.13 -14.22 -14.83
N ALA A 76 -4.68 -15.38 -14.49
CA ALA A 76 -3.88 -16.54 -14.10
C ALA A 76 -2.98 -16.98 -15.26
N GLY A 77 -1.67 -17.12 -14.97
CA GLY A 77 -0.67 -17.51 -15.96
C GLY A 77 -0.08 -16.36 -16.76
N ASP A 78 -0.41 -15.10 -16.44
CA ASP A 78 0.29 -13.93 -17.00
C ASP A 78 1.69 -13.77 -16.35
N PRO A 79 2.79 -14.05 -17.08
CA PRO A 79 4.14 -13.89 -16.54
C PRO A 79 4.47 -12.43 -16.23
N ASN A 80 3.83 -11.46 -16.91
CA ASN A 80 4.02 -10.04 -16.63
C ASN A 80 3.32 -9.62 -15.34
N GLY A 81 2.26 -10.32 -14.94
CA GLY A 81 1.53 -10.05 -13.71
C GLY A 81 2.42 -10.21 -12.47
N ARG A 82 3.18 -11.30 -12.39
CA ARG A 82 4.08 -11.53 -11.25
C ARG A 82 5.24 -10.54 -11.18
N ALA A 83 5.80 -10.16 -12.34
CA ALA A 83 6.83 -9.13 -12.41
C ALA A 83 6.29 -7.75 -12.00
N GLY A 84 5.08 -7.40 -12.45
CA GLY A 84 4.37 -6.18 -12.06
C GLY A 84 4.09 -6.12 -10.56
N PHE A 85 3.73 -7.26 -9.95
CA PHE A 85 3.54 -7.34 -8.50
C PHE A 85 4.83 -7.08 -7.70
N LEU A 86 5.96 -7.68 -8.10
CA LEU A 86 7.24 -7.47 -7.43
C LEU A 86 7.75 -6.03 -7.63
N GLN A 87 7.55 -5.46 -8.81
CA GLN A 87 7.83 -4.05 -9.05
C GLN A 87 6.97 -3.16 -8.14
N ALA A 88 5.69 -3.51 -7.99
CA ALA A 88 4.78 -2.75 -7.15
C ALA A 88 5.15 -2.81 -5.67
N GLU A 89 5.53 -3.98 -5.19
CA GLU A 89 6.10 -4.16 -3.86
C GLU A 89 7.38 -3.33 -3.67
N SER A 90 8.30 -3.35 -4.66
CA SER A 90 9.53 -2.57 -4.59
C SER A 90 9.26 -1.07 -4.51
N ILE A 91 8.31 -0.54 -5.29
CA ILE A 91 7.91 0.88 -5.23
C ILE A 91 7.32 1.20 -3.85
N LEU A 92 6.46 0.32 -3.34
CA LEU A 92 5.86 0.49 -2.01
C LEU A 92 6.95 0.60 -0.92
N LEU A 93 7.87 -0.37 -0.88
CA LEU A 93 8.86 -0.47 0.17
C LEU A 93 9.98 0.58 0.05
N GLN A 94 10.40 0.92 -1.17
CA GLN A 94 11.58 1.77 -1.38
C GLN A 94 11.26 3.24 -1.63
N GLN A 95 10.03 3.55 -2.05
CA GLN A 95 9.65 4.92 -2.38
C GLN A 95 8.51 5.43 -1.50
N ILE A 96 7.42 4.66 -1.38
CA ILE A 96 6.20 5.12 -0.70
C ILE A 96 6.36 5.10 0.81
N LEU A 97 6.74 3.97 1.42
CA LEU A 97 6.87 3.89 2.88
C LEU A 97 7.92 4.87 3.42
N PRO A 98 9.11 5.02 2.81
CA PRO A 98 10.05 6.05 3.23
C PRO A 98 9.51 7.47 3.03
N ALA A 99 8.69 7.70 2.00
CA ALA A 99 8.09 8.98 1.73
C ALA A 99 7.15 9.46 2.85
N ILE A 100 6.50 8.55 3.56
CA ILE A 100 5.60 8.83 4.70
C ILE A 100 6.26 8.56 6.05
N GLU A 101 7.59 8.60 6.08
CA GLU A 101 8.40 8.37 7.29
C GLU A 101 8.10 7.02 7.95
N GLY A 102 7.73 6.03 7.14
CA GLY A 102 7.54 4.65 7.55
C GLY A 102 8.87 4.03 7.97
N ARG A 103 8.92 3.56 9.21
CA ARG A 103 10.08 2.94 9.88
C ARG A 103 9.71 1.57 10.44
N ASP A 104 10.70 0.78 10.81
CA ASP A 104 10.50 -0.57 11.36
C ASP A 104 9.54 -1.40 10.50
N ILE A 105 9.79 -1.41 9.18
CA ILE A 105 8.92 -2.06 8.20
C ILE A 105 9.14 -3.56 8.27
N GLU A 106 8.08 -4.31 8.58
CA GLU A 106 8.12 -5.75 8.78
C GLU A 106 6.98 -6.42 8.00
N PRO A 107 7.18 -7.63 7.44
CA PRO A 107 6.09 -8.40 6.87
C PRO A 107 4.96 -8.63 7.88
N ALA A 108 3.72 -8.54 7.43
CA ALA A 108 2.52 -8.75 8.23
C ALA A 108 1.49 -9.59 7.49
N GLU A 109 0.54 -10.14 8.25
CA GLU A 109 -0.62 -10.83 7.69
C GLU A 109 -1.60 -9.82 7.08
N PRO A 110 -2.14 -10.07 5.88
CA PRO A 110 -3.17 -9.23 5.29
C PRO A 110 -4.37 -9.07 6.23
N LEU A 111 -4.75 -7.82 6.53
CA LEU A 111 -6.02 -7.54 7.18
C LEU A 111 -7.17 -7.98 6.26
N ALA A 112 -8.09 -8.78 6.83
CA ALA A 112 -9.26 -9.33 6.15
C ALA A 112 -10.26 -8.25 5.73
#